data_AF-A0A9X3S982-F1
#
_entry.id   AF-A0A9X3S982-F1
#
_cell.length_a   1.000
_cell.length_b   1.000
_cell.length_c   1.000
_cell.angle_alpha   90.00
_cell.angle_beta   90.00
_cell.angle_gamma   90.00
#
_symmetry.space_group_name_H-M   'P 1'
#
loop_
_entity.id
_entity.type
_entity.pdbx_description
1 polymer ?
#
loop_
_entity_poly.entity_id
_entity_poly.type
_entity_poly.pdbx_seq_one_letter_code
_entity_poly.pdbx_strand_id
1 'polypeptide(L)'
;MRNVGPSGRTRDLRSRCLRTLTSRRCRRTLTSMPPVDTLHKLKSIVRGRRIDLGLSQAEVAQRAEVSRQWVNAFERGKGSAELQLVLRLLDALDLHLRIDARTDEHTVASARVDLDALLDEHRHRD
;
A
#
# COMPACT_ATOMS: atom_id res chain seq x y z
N MET A 1 33.38 4.72 -45.22
CA MET A 1 32.17 3.89 -45.38
C MET A 1 32.18 2.77 -44.35
N ARG A 2 31.09 2.65 -43.58
CA ARG A 2 30.68 1.54 -42.68
C ARG A 2 31.46 1.38 -41.37
N ASN A 3 30.87 1.07 -40.22
CA ASN A 3 29.59 1.43 -39.59
C ASN A 3 29.83 1.10 -38.10
N VAL A 4 29.75 2.08 -37.19
CA VAL A 4 29.89 1.84 -35.75
C VAL A 4 28.56 1.28 -35.25
N GLY A 5 28.55 0.01 -34.84
CA GLY A 5 27.40 -0.62 -34.20
C GLY A 5 27.26 -0.11 -32.75
N PRO A 6 26.05 0.19 -32.26
CA PRO A 6 25.89 0.74 -30.92
C PRO A 6 25.97 -0.37 -29.88
N SER A 7 26.88 -0.15 -28.94
CA SER A 7 26.92 -0.76 -27.61
C SER A 7 25.69 -0.35 -26.78
N GLY A 8 25.27 -1.21 -25.85
CA GLY A 8 24.42 -0.83 -24.73
C GLY A 8 22.95 -1.27 -24.82
N ARG A 9 22.65 -2.49 -24.38
CA ARG A 9 21.30 -2.86 -23.94
C ARG A 9 21.01 -2.17 -22.61
N THR A 10 20.46 -0.96 -22.65
CA THR A 10 19.77 -0.37 -21.50
C THR A 10 18.41 -1.08 -21.36
N ARG A 11 18.21 -1.87 -20.30
CA ARG A 11 16.87 -2.31 -19.90
C ARG A 11 16.11 -1.10 -19.36
N ASP A 12 15.44 -0.42 -20.28
CA ASP A 12 14.47 0.63 -20.00
C ASP A 12 13.20 -0.02 -19.40
N LEU A 13 13.12 -0.09 -18.07
CA LEU A 13 11.90 -0.48 -17.34
C LEU A 13 10.91 0.69 -17.26
N ARG A 14 10.72 1.41 -18.38
CA ARG A 14 9.62 2.36 -18.51
C ARG A 14 8.31 1.59 -18.67
N SER A 15 7.57 1.54 -17.57
CA SER A 15 6.24 2.18 -17.47
C SER A 15 5.47 2.25 -18.78
N ARG A 16 5.03 1.10 -19.30
CA ARG A 16 4.13 1.04 -20.46
C ARG A 16 2.80 0.44 -20.04
N CYS A 17 1.94 1.30 -19.46
CA CYS A 17 0.50 1.11 -19.58
C CYS A 17 0.12 1.31 -21.05
N LEU A 18 0.13 0.24 -21.83
CA LEU A 18 -0.36 0.23 -23.20
C LEU A 18 -1.81 -0.22 -23.20
N ARG A 19 -2.74 0.73 -23.24
CA ARG A 19 -3.83 0.79 -24.23
C ARG A 19 -4.87 1.88 -23.88
N THR A 20 -5.01 2.78 -24.86
CA THR A 20 -6.20 3.57 -25.25
C THR A 20 -6.70 4.68 -24.32
N LEU A 21 -6.25 5.89 -24.69
CA LEU A 21 -6.94 7.18 -24.67
C LEU A 21 -8.48 7.09 -24.67
N THR A 22 -9.08 7.13 -23.49
CA THR A 22 -10.36 7.79 -23.23
C THR A 22 -10.22 8.49 -21.89
N SER A 23 -10.66 9.74 -21.79
CA SER A 23 -10.52 10.61 -20.61
C SER A 23 -11.37 10.19 -19.39
N ARG A 24 -11.67 8.90 -19.24
CA ARG A 24 -12.36 8.35 -18.07
C ARG A 24 -11.34 7.61 -17.22
N ARG A 25 -10.94 8.24 -16.10
CA ARG A 25 -10.04 7.68 -15.07
C ARG A 25 -10.34 6.18 -14.89
N CYS A 26 -9.34 5.34 -15.14
CA CYS A 26 -9.47 3.91 -14.94
C CYS A 26 -9.82 3.66 -13.46
N ARG A 27 -11.06 3.24 -13.20
CA ARG A 27 -11.57 2.98 -11.84
C ARG A 27 -10.80 1.86 -11.12
N ARG A 28 -10.05 1.04 -11.87
CA ARG A 28 -9.23 -0.05 -11.33
C ARG A 28 -7.94 0.39 -10.63
N THR A 29 -7.46 1.61 -10.85
CA THR A 29 -6.31 2.17 -10.11
C THR A 29 -6.71 3.13 -9.00
N LEU A 30 -8.02 3.37 -8.81
CA LEU A 30 -8.53 4.02 -7.61
C LEU A 30 -8.73 2.97 -6.52
N THR A 31 -7.66 2.32 -6.08
CA THR A 31 -7.68 1.66 -4.78
C THR A 31 -7.83 2.79 -3.77
N SER A 32 -9.06 3.11 -3.40
CA SER A 32 -9.32 3.86 -2.17
C SER A 32 -8.57 3.11 -1.08
N MET A 33 -7.51 3.72 -0.56
CA MET A 33 -6.68 3.07 0.43
C MET A 33 -7.59 2.79 1.62
N PRO A 34 -7.83 1.51 1.97
CA PRO A 34 -8.84 1.18 2.96
C PRO A 34 -8.43 1.81 4.30
N PRO A 35 -9.40 2.30 5.10
CA PRO A 35 -9.10 3.03 6.33
C PRO A 35 -8.23 2.19 7.26
N VAL A 36 -7.29 2.84 7.95
CA VAL A 36 -6.47 2.19 8.97
C VAL A 36 -7.29 2.09 10.25
N ASP A 37 -7.81 0.90 10.52
CA ASP A 37 -8.72 0.57 11.63
C ASP A 37 -8.07 -0.32 12.68
N THR A 38 -6.86 -0.82 12.44
CA THR A 38 -6.12 -1.67 13.37
C THR A 38 -4.62 -1.44 13.25
N LEU A 39 -3.89 -1.57 14.36
CA LEU A 39 -2.44 -1.47 14.40
C LEU A 39 -1.75 -2.46 13.43
N HIS A 40 -2.30 -3.66 13.26
CA HIS A 40 -1.79 -4.64 12.31
C HIS A 40 -1.79 -4.11 10.87
N LYS A 41 -2.84 -3.37 10.48
CA LYS A 41 -2.96 -2.79 9.13
C LYS A 41 -1.96 -1.66 8.93
N LEU A 42 -1.83 -0.78 9.92
CA LEU A 42 -0.82 0.27 9.93
C LEU A 42 0.60 -0.30 9.76
N LYS A 43 0.91 -1.34 10.55
CA LYS A 43 2.17 -2.06 10.50
C LYS A 43 2.46 -2.65 9.12
N SER A 44 1.46 -3.27 8.49
CA SER A 44 1.60 -3.85 7.15
C SER A 44 1.86 -2.77 6.09
N ILE A 45 1.19 -1.62 6.18
CA ILE A 45 1.41 -0.46 5.30
C ILE A 45 2.85 0.06 5.47
N VAL A 46 3.28 0.30 6.70
CA VAL A 46 4.64 0.78 7.02
C VAL A 46 5.71 -0.18 6.49
N ARG A 47 5.57 -1.49 6.78
CA ARG A 47 6.50 -2.51 6.31
C ARG A 47 6.53 -2.59 4.78
N GLY A 48 5.36 -2.53 4.13
CA GLY A 48 5.24 -2.54 2.68
C GLY A 48 5.97 -1.35 2.06
N ARG A 49 5.67 -0.13 2.52
CA ARG A 49 6.31 1.09 2.05
C ARG A 49 7.83 1.07 2.22
N ARG A 50 8.32 0.57 3.38
CA ARG A 50 9.76 0.41 3.60
C ARG A 50 10.42 -0.47 2.55
N ILE A 51 9.80 -1.61 2.23
CA ILE A 51 10.28 -2.56 1.22
C ILE A 51 10.25 -1.92 -0.17
N ASP A 52 9.17 -1.20 -0.51
CA ASP A 52 9.04 -0.50 -1.80
C ASP A 52 10.12 0.57 -2.01
N LEU A 53 10.54 1.22 -0.93
CA LEU A 53 11.65 2.19 -0.92
C LEU A 53 13.04 1.53 -0.89
N GLY A 54 13.12 0.20 -0.79
CA GLY A 54 14.39 -0.54 -0.71
C GLY A 54 15.17 -0.30 0.59
N LEU A 55 14.50 0.16 1.67
CA LEU A 55 15.15 0.53 2.91
C LEU A 55 15.20 -0.64 3.89
N SER A 56 16.33 -0.78 4.59
CA SER A 56 16.45 -1.62 5.77
C SER A 56 15.74 -1.00 6.97
N GLN A 57 15.48 -1.80 8.01
CA GLN A 57 14.95 -1.29 9.27
C GLN A 57 15.90 -0.29 9.94
N ALA A 58 17.22 -0.43 9.74
CA ALA A 58 18.21 0.47 10.30
C ALA A 58 18.16 1.86 9.64
N GLU A 59 18.04 1.89 8.30
CA GLU A 59 17.93 3.14 7.55
C GLU A 59 16.65 3.90 7.89
N VAL A 60 15.51 3.20 8.01
CA VAL A 60 14.27 3.84 8.45
C VAL A 60 14.37 4.34 9.89
N ALA A 61 14.98 3.55 10.78
CA ALA A 61 15.17 3.96 12.17
C ALA A 61 16.01 5.24 12.28
N GLN A 62 17.07 5.36 11.49
CA GLN A 62 17.89 6.57 11.41
C GLN A 62 17.07 7.78 10.93
N ARG A 63 16.30 7.62 9.84
CA ARG A 63 15.46 8.69 9.28
C ARG A 63 14.36 9.14 10.24
N ALA A 64 13.78 8.20 10.98
CA ALA A 64 12.72 8.46 11.95
C ALA A 64 13.23 8.83 13.35
N GLU A 65 14.56 8.92 13.54
CA GLU A 65 15.22 9.22 14.82
C GLU A 65 14.73 8.31 15.97
N VAL A 66 14.67 7.01 15.71
CA VAL A 66 14.29 5.96 16.66
C VAL A 66 15.32 4.84 16.65
N SER A 67 15.25 3.94 17.63
CA SER A 67 16.12 2.78 17.65
C SER A 67 15.68 1.73 16.61
N ARG A 68 16.64 1.01 16.03
CA ARG A 68 16.35 -0.15 15.15
C ARG A 68 15.51 -1.21 15.87
N GLN A 69 15.73 -1.40 17.17
CA GLN A 69 14.93 -2.31 18.00
C GLN A 69 13.48 -1.87 18.06
N TRP A 70 13.22 -0.55 18.15
CA TRP A 70 11.87 -0.01 18.14
C TRP A 70 11.17 -0.29 16.81
N VAL A 71 11.82 -0.04 15.66
CA VAL A 71 11.26 -0.35 14.32
C VAL A 71 10.94 -1.85 14.19
N ASN A 72 11.85 -2.72 14.64
CA ASN A 72 11.63 -4.17 14.65
C ASN A 72 10.44 -4.56 15.55
N ALA A 73 10.34 -3.99 16.76
CA ALA A 73 9.21 -4.25 17.66
C ALA A 73 7.88 -3.78 17.07
N PHE A 74 7.85 -2.60 16.44
CA PHE A 74 6.69 -2.07 15.73
C PHE A 74 6.27 -3.00 14.58
N GLU A 75 7.19 -3.37 13.68
CA GLU A 75 6.91 -4.26 12.53
C GLU A 75 6.50 -5.69 12.93
N ARG A 76 6.81 -6.10 14.17
CA ARG A 76 6.36 -7.37 14.76
C ARG A 76 5.04 -7.26 15.54
N GLY A 77 4.53 -6.05 15.77
CA GLY A 77 3.33 -5.82 16.57
C GLY A 77 3.56 -6.01 18.08
N LYS A 78 4.80 -5.84 18.55
CA LYS A 78 5.21 -6.02 19.95
C LYS A 78 5.51 -4.70 20.69
N GLY A 79 5.50 -3.57 19.99
CA GLY A 79 5.77 -2.26 20.58
C GLY A 79 4.50 -1.53 20.98
N SER A 80 4.53 -0.83 22.12
CA SER A 80 3.62 0.29 22.34
C SER A 80 3.86 1.31 21.23
N ALA A 81 2.81 1.64 20.49
CA ALA A 81 2.87 2.66 19.47
C ALA A 81 2.74 4.02 20.17
N GLU A 82 3.85 4.55 20.65
CA GLU A 82 3.92 5.98 20.97
C GLU A 82 3.56 6.75 19.70
N LEU A 83 2.42 7.44 19.71
CA LEU A 83 1.87 8.10 18.52
C LEU A 83 2.90 9.03 17.86
N GLN A 84 3.68 9.75 18.66
CA GLN A 84 4.75 10.62 18.17
C GLN A 84 5.80 9.87 17.35
N LEU A 85 6.19 8.67 17.78
CA LEU A 85 7.15 7.83 17.05
C LEU A 85 6.56 7.28 15.75
N VAL A 86 5.27 6.94 15.78
CA VAL A 86 4.53 6.55 14.58
C VAL A 86 4.48 7.69 13.57
N LEU A 87 4.19 8.92 13.99
CA LEU A 87 4.14 10.07 13.08
C LEU A 87 5.51 10.34 12.44
N ARG A 88 6.60 10.29 13.22
CA ARG A 88 7.98 10.38 12.67
C ARG A 88 8.30 9.26 11.68
N LEU A 89 7.86 8.04 11.99
CA LEU A 89 8.06 6.88 11.12
C LEU A 89 7.30 7.03 9.79
N LEU A 90 6.07 7.55 9.82
CA LEU A 90 5.30 7.82 8.61
C LEU A 90 6.00 8.86 7.73
N ASP A 91 6.45 9.97 8.34
CA ASP A 91 7.19 11.03 7.64
C ASP A 91 8.49 10.49 6.99
N ALA A 92 9.28 9.72 7.73
CA ALA A 92 10.50 9.07 7.24
C ALA A 92 10.29 8.12 6.05
N LEU A 93 9.05 7.66 5.85
CA LEU A 93 8.61 6.77 4.77
C LEU A 93 7.82 7.49 3.67
N ASP A 94 7.77 8.82 3.70
CA ASP A 94 7.00 9.64 2.77
C ASP A 94 5.51 9.21 2.77
N LEU A 95 4.97 9.05 3.97
CA LEU A 95 3.56 8.77 4.26
C LEU A 95 2.99 9.89 5.14
N HIS A 96 1.72 10.24 4.92
CA HIS A 96 0.99 11.19 5.76
C HIS A 96 -0.24 10.54 6.40
N LEU A 97 -0.57 10.97 7.62
CA LEU A 97 -1.81 10.59 8.30
C LEU A 97 -2.89 11.64 7.97
N ARG A 98 -4.04 11.18 7.49
CA ARG A 98 -5.23 12.03 7.28
C ARG A 98 -6.30 11.65 8.29
N ILE A 99 -6.93 12.65 8.88
CA ILE A 99 -8.04 12.50 9.85
C ILE A 99 -9.29 13.06 9.18
N ASP A 100 -10.32 12.22 9.08
CA ASP A 100 -11.60 12.58 8.48
C ASP A 100 -12.74 12.18 9.43
N ALA A 101 -13.87 12.89 9.34
CA ALA A 101 -15.08 12.46 10.01
C ALA A 101 -15.55 11.13 9.44
N ARG A 102 -15.96 10.20 10.30
CA ARG A 102 -16.59 8.95 9.86
C ARG A 102 -17.94 9.30 9.25
N THR A 103 -18.13 9.02 7.96
CA THR A 103 -19.44 9.06 7.33
C THR A 103 -20.10 7.68 7.53
N ASP A 104 -21.32 7.64 8.04
CA ASP A 104 -22.06 6.39 8.33
C ASP A 104 -22.58 5.68 7.06
N GLU A 105 -21.88 5.76 5.93
CA GLU A 105 -22.25 5.04 4.70
C GLU A 105 -22.03 3.52 4.81
N HIS A 106 -21.30 3.06 5.83
CA HIS A 106 -21.06 1.62 6.06
C HIS A 106 -22.26 0.84 6.59
N THR A 107 -23.37 1.48 6.95
CA THR A 107 -24.58 0.75 7.36
C THR A 107 -25.32 0.12 6.16
N VAL A 108 -25.07 0.58 4.92
CA VAL A 108 -25.87 0.16 3.75
C VAL A 108 -25.16 -0.87 2.86
N ALA A 109 -23.83 -0.91 2.84
CA ALA A 109 -23.07 -1.83 1.97
C ALA A 109 -22.95 -3.26 2.52
N SER A 110 -23.17 -3.46 3.82
CA SER A 110 -23.28 -4.78 4.44
C SER A 110 -24.74 -5.22 4.58
N ALA A 111 -25.63 -4.77 3.68
CA ALA A 111 -26.87 -5.47 3.43
C ALA A 111 -26.54 -6.86 2.86
N ARG A 112 -26.18 -7.78 3.77
CA ARG A 112 -26.20 -9.24 3.70
C ARG A 112 -26.26 -9.78 2.27
N VAL A 113 -25.13 -9.75 1.57
CA VAL A 113 -24.97 -10.62 0.42
C VAL A 113 -24.84 -12.04 0.98
N ASP A 114 -25.87 -12.84 0.79
CA ASP A 114 -25.84 -14.26 1.14
C ASP A 114 -24.96 -15.00 0.13
N LEU A 115 -23.77 -15.38 0.60
CA LEU A 115 -22.77 -16.04 -0.22
C LEU A 115 -23.22 -17.45 -0.62
N ASP A 116 -24.01 -18.12 0.23
CA ASP A 116 -24.46 -19.49 -0.04
C ASP A 116 -25.46 -19.49 -1.20
N ALA A 117 -26.40 -18.53 -1.21
CA ALA A 117 -27.35 -18.37 -2.31
C ALA A 117 -26.69 -18.11 -3.67
N LEU A 118 -25.61 -17.30 -3.71
CA LEU A 118 -24.87 -17.01 -4.94
C LEU A 118 -24.07 -18.20 -5.46
N LEU A 119 -23.50 -19.00 -4.55
CA LEU A 119 -22.77 -20.21 -4.91
C LEU A 119 -23.70 -21.29 -5.47
N ASP A 120 -24.90 -21.41 -4.91
CA ASP A 120 -25.90 -22.35 -5.39
C ASP A 120 -26.45 -21.95 -6.77
N GLU A 121 -26.68 -20.66 -7.02
CA GLU A 121 -27.08 -20.17 -8.36
C GLU A 121 -26.07 -20.56 -9.46
N HIS A 122 -24.76 -20.52 -9.17
CA HIS A 122 -23.72 -20.85 -10.13
C HIS A 122 -23.52 -22.36 -10.33
N ARG A 123 -23.84 -23.18 -9.32
CA ARG A 123 -23.81 -24.64 -9.43
C ARG A 123 -24.95 -25.20 -10.27
N HIS A 124 -26.07 -24.48 -10.37
CA HIS A 124 -27.25 -24.89 -11.15
C HIS A 124 -27.20 -24.45 -12.62
N ARG A 125 -26.09 -23.86 -13.07
CA ARG A 125 -25.92 -23.35 -14.45
C ARG A 125 -25.05 -24.22 -15.35
N ASP A 126 -24.46 -25.28 -14.81
CA ASP A 126 -23.77 -26.36 -15.52
C ASP A 126 -24.66 -27.61 -15.59
#